data_AF-A0A7X2TC67-F1
#
_entry.id   AF-A0A7X2TC67-F1
#
_cell.length_a   1.000
_cell.length_b   1.000
_cell.length_c   1.000
_cell.angle_alpha   90.00
_cell.angle_beta   90.00
_cell.angle_gamma   90.00
#
_symmetry.space_group_name_H-M   'P 1'
#
loop_
_entity.id
_entity.type
_entity.pdbx_description
1 polymer ?
#
loop_
_entity_poly.entity_id
_entity_poly.type
_entity_poly.pdbx_seq_one_letter_code
_entity_poly.pdbx_strand_id
1 'polypeptide(L)'
;MEKTTLEVYQHYGMEQDKKDVESGNLKGVDFLIGKEEDIVKLTRNMAGFGAEKSQRVTIEYDKGYGYFIVKRSQMEYGASKETQ
;
A
#
# COMPACT_ATOMS: atom_id res chain seq x y z
N MET A 1 -4.77 14.37 19.57
CA MET A 1 -5.58 13.14 19.56
C MET A 1 -4.95 12.24 18.51
N GLU A 2 -4.60 11.00 18.84
CA GLU A 2 -4.10 10.06 17.82
C GLU A 2 -5.24 9.66 16.89
N LYS A 3 -4.96 9.60 15.58
CA LYS A 3 -5.94 9.16 14.58
C LYS A 3 -6.03 7.64 14.57
N THR A 4 -7.21 7.11 14.35
CA THR A 4 -7.41 5.67 14.14
C THR A 4 -6.86 5.23 12.79
N THR A 5 -6.57 3.95 12.66
CA THR A 5 -6.16 3.33 11.38
C THR A 5 -7.16 3.60 10.27
N LEU A 6 -8.47 3.58 10.58
CA LEU A 6 -9.53 3.81 9.60
C LEU A 6 -9.49 5.25 9.08
N GLU A 7 -9.38 6.24 9.96
CA GLU A 7 -9.31 7.65 9.56
C GLU A 7 -8.10 7.95 8.67
N VAL A 8 -6.93 7.39 9.03
CA VAL A 8 -5.72 7.57 8.23
C VAL A 8 -5.85 6.87 6.88
N TYR A 9 -6.39 5.65 6.83
CA TYR A 9 -6.55 4.95 5.56
C TYR A 9 -7.61 5.62 4.66
N GLN A 10 -8.69 6.13 5.24
CA GLN A 10 -9.68 6.92 4.50
C GLN A 10 -9.06 8.17 3.86
N HIS A 11 -8.21 8.89 4.60
CA HIS A 11 -7.44 10.03 4.06
C HIS A 11 -6.60 9.61 2.85
N TYR A 12 -5.94 8.46 2.95
CA TYR A 12 -5.12 7.90 1.89
C TYR A 12 -5.89 6.98 0.95
N GLY A 13 -7.15 7.28 0.62
CA GLY A 13 -7.81 6.66 -0.54
C GLY A 13 -8.31 5.21 -0.37
N MET A 14 -8.64 4.77 0.85
CA MET A 14 -9.28 3.47 1.12
C MET A 14 -10.46 3.15 0.18
N GLU A 15 -11.29 4.15 -0.15
CA GLU A 15 -12.46 3.96 -1.02
C GLU A 15 -12.08 3.59 -2.46
N GLN A 16 -10.94 4.08 -2.95
CA GLN A 16 -10.46 3.72 -4.28
C GLN A 16 -9.90 2.29 -4.28
N ASP A 17 -9.09 1.94 -3.26
CA ASP A 17 -8.57 0.59 -3.10
C ASP A 17 -9.70 -0.44 -3.00
N LYS A 18 -10.78 -0.11 -2.28
CA LYS A 18 -11.99 -0.93 -2.20
C LYS A 18 -12.63 -1.15 -3.58
N LYS A 19 -12.80 -0.09 -4.38
CA LYS A 19 -13.35 -0.19 -5.75
C LYS A 19 -12.46 -1.03 -6.66
N ASP A 20 -11.14 -0.92 -6.52
CA ASP A 20 -10.19 -1.67 -7.33
C ASP A 20 -10.19 -3.17 -6.97
N VAL A 21 -10.44 -3.50 -5.71
CA VAL A 21 -10.66 -4.90 -5.28
C VAL A 21 -12.02 -5.42 -5.78
N GLU A 22 -13.09 -4.65 -5.62
CA GLU A 22 -14.44 -5.04 -6.04
C GLU A 22 -14.56 -5.22 -7.56
N SER A 23 -13.82 -4.43 -8.35
CA SER A 23 -13.76 -4.54 -9.82
C SER A 23 -12.82 -5.63 -10.32
N GLY A 24 -12.05 -6.28 -9.44
CA GLY A 24 -11.08 -7.31 -9.79
C GLY A 24 -9.76 -6.80 -10.37
N ASN A 25 -9.52 -5.49 -10.37
CA ASN A 25 -8.24 -4.89 -10.76
C ASN A 25 -7.12 -5.27 -9.78
N LEU A 26 -7.49 -5.44 -8.50
CA LEU A 26 -6.60 -5.90 -7.43
C LEU A 26 -7.17 -7.15 -6.76
N LYS A 27 -6.30 -8.11 -6.43
CA LYS A 27 -6.70 -9.26 -5.59
C LYS A 27 -6.89 -8.87 -4.12
N GLY A 28 -6.18 -7.84 -3.70
CA GLY A 28 -6.18 -7.34 -2.34
C GLY A 28 -5.09 -6.29 -2.15
N VAL A 29 -5.23 -5.52 -1.07
CA VAL A 29 -4.29 -4.49 -0.64
C VAL A 29 -3.89 -4.79 0.80
N ASP A 30 -2.62 -5.06 1.02
CA ASP A 30 -2.03 -5.03 2.35
C ASP A 30 -1.52 -3.61 2.63
N PHE A 31 -1.60 -3.13 3.86
CA PHE A 31 -1.11 -1.80 4.18
C PHE A 31 -0.47 -1.71 5.56
N LEU A 32 0.38 -0.71 5.71
CA LEU A 32 1.01 -0.32 6.97
C LEU A 32 0.89 1.18 7.14
N ILE A 33 0.46 1.62 8.32
CA ILE A 33 0.40 3.04 8.69
C ILE A 33 1.52 3.33 9.67
N GLY A 34 2.30 4.38 9.38
CA GLY A 34 3.39 4.84 10.24
C GLY A 34 3.25 6.31 10.60
N LYS A 35 3.94 6.73 11.67
CA LYS A 35 4.07 8.15 12.02
C LYS A 35 5.09 8.81 11.10
N GLU A 36 4.89 10.09 10.79
CA GLU A 36 5.76 10.86 9.89
C GLU A 36 7.25 10.78 10.28
N GLU A 37 7.57 10.79 11.58
CA GLU A 37 8.94 10.67 12.09
C GLU A 37 9.63 9.33 11.74
N ASP A 38 8.86 8.27 11.49
CA ASP A 38 9.37 6.93 11.21
C ASP A 38 9.52 6.64 9.71
N ILE A 39 9.15 7.57 8.82
CA ILE A 39 9.05 7.31 7.37
C ILE A 39 10.35 6.81 6.77
N VAL A 40 11.48 7.42 7.14
CA VAL A 40 12.80 7.04 6.63
C VAL A 40 13.18 5.63 7.10
N LYS A 41 12.81 5.25 8.32
CA LYS A 41 13.14 3.95 8.90
C LYS A 41 12.31 2.83 8.28
N LEU A 42 11.01 3.04 8.14
CA LEU A 42 10.06 2.02 7.69
C LEU A 42 10.12 1.79 6.17
N THR A 43 10.32 2.83 5.37
CA THR A 43 10.30 2.73 3.90
C THR A 43 11.57 2.08 3.33
N ARG A 44 12.71 2.14 4.04
CA ARG A 44 14.00 1.56 3.61
C ARG A 44 13.97 0.06 3.36
N ASN A 45 13.06 -0.69 3.98
CA ASN A 45 12.90 -2.13 3.78
C ASN A 45 11.55 -2.49 3.13
N MET A 46 11.03 -1.62 2.26
CA MET A 46 9.70 -1.79 1.64
C MET A 46 8.59 -2.04 2.69
N ALA A 47 8.68 -1.40 3.85
CA ALA A 47 7.78 -1.62 4.99
C ALA A 47 7.69 -3.08 5.47
N GLY A 48 8.69 -3.92 5.20
CA GLY A 48 8.72 -5.32 5.62
C GLY A 48 7.97 -6.29 4.69
N PHE A 49 7.51 -5.82 3.52
CA PHE A 49 6.75 -6.67 2.58
C PHE A 49 7.57 -7.76 1.87
N GLY A 50 8.89 -7.79 2.03
CA GLY A 50 9.80 -8.77 1.41
C GLY A 50 9.93 -8.59 -0.10
N ALA A 51 10.67 -9.47 -0.79
CA ALA A 51 10.93 -9.38 -2.24
C ALA A 51 10.59 -10.68 -3.00
N GLU A 52 9.89 -11.63 -2.37
CA GLU A 52 9.74 -13.00 -2.88
C GLU A 52 8.81 -13.12 -4.10
N LYS A 53 7.95 -12.13 -4.36
CA LYS A 53 7.05 -12.07 -5.50
C LYS A 53 6.99 -10.67 -6.08
N SER A 54 6.66 -10.58 -7.38
CA SER A 54 6.35 -9.32 -8.03
C SER A 54 5.19 -8.63 -7.31
N GLN A 55 5.40 -7.37 -6.95
CA GLN A 55 4.46 -6.57 -6.18
C GLN A 55 4.63 -5.09 -6.52
N ARG A 56 3.58 -4.31 -6.29
CA ARG A 56 3.66 -2.85 -6.31
C ARG A 56 3.54 -2.35 -4.88
N VAL A 57 4.55 -1.63 -4.43
CA VAL A 57 4.56 -0.94 -3.14
C VAL A 57 4.46 0.55 -3.39
N THR A 58 3.41 1.18 -2.87
CA THR A 58 3.19 2.63 -2.94
C THR A 58 3.35 3.21 -1.55
N ILE A 59 4.12 4.28 -1.42
CA ILE A 59 4.24 5.06 -0.19
C ILE A 59 3.52 6.38 -0.43
N GLU A 60 2.46 6.63 0.33
CA GLU A 60 1.71 7.87 0.28
C GLU A 60 2.01 8.68 1.54
N TYR A 61 2.44 9.93 1.33
CA TYR A 61 2.86 10.83 2.38
C TYR A 61 2.29 12.22 2.12
N ASP A 62 1.57 12.72 3.12
CA ASP A 62 1.04 14.08 3.17
C ASP A 62 1.72 14.86 4.30
N LYS A 63 2.47 15.89 3.93
CA LYS A 63 3.36 16.61 4.85
C LYS A 63 2.54 17.37 5.90
N GLY A 64 2.82 17.09 7.18
CA GLY A 64 2.13 17.74 8.30
C GLY A 64 0.81 17.08 8.70
N TYR A 65 0.38 16.02 8.00
CA TYR A 65 -0.75 15.20 8.43
C TYR A 65 -0.41 14.36 9.69
N GLY A 66 0.88 14.09 9.90
CA GLY A 66 1.45 13.36 11.04
C GLY A 66 1.58 11.85 10.84
N TYR A 67 1.04 11.32 9.74
CA TYR A 67 1.05 9.90 9.40
C TYR A 67 1.31 9.71 7.91
N PHE A 68 1.80 8.54 7.53
CA PHE A 68 1.93 8.08 6.15
C PHE A 68 1.39 6.65 6.04
N ILE A 69 1.05 6.22 4.82
CA ILE A 69 0.66 4.84 4.56
C ILE A 69 1.58 4.22 3.51
N VAL A 70 1.86 2.93 3.68
CA VAL A 70 2.49 2.09 2.65
C VAL A 70 1.48 1.03 2.26
N LYS A 71 1.22 0.93 0.97
CA LYS A 71 0.29 -0.05 0.40
C LYS A 71 1.04 -1.03 -0.46
N ARG A 72 0.74 -2.32 -0.31
CA ARG A 72 1.17 -3.38 -1.22
C ARG A 72 -0.04 -3.88 -1.99
N SER A 73 -0.05 -3.60 -3.29
CA SER A 73 -1.02 -4.18 -4.21
C SER A 73 -0.50 -5.53 -4.69
N GLN A 74 -1.26 -6.58 -4.42
CA GLN A 74 -0.95 -7.92 -4.92
C GLN A 74 -1.38 -8.01 -6.39
N MET A 75 -0.40 -7.97 -7.30
CA MET A 75 -0.63 -8.09 -8.74
C MET A 75 -0.30 -9.51 -9.17
N GLU A 76 -1.17 -10.14 -9.95
CA GLU A 76 -0.76 -11.29 -10.76
C GLU A 76 -0.04 -10.78 -11.99
N TYR A 77 1.29 -10.74 -11.94
CA TYR A 77 2.05 -10.76 -13.18
C TYR A 77 1.86 -12.13 -13.82
N GLY A 78 0.85 -12.24 -14.68
CA GLY A 78 0.88 -13.23 -15.74
C GLY A 78 2.08 -12.91 -16.61
N ALA A 79 3.15 -13.69 -16.49
CA ALA A 79 3.94 -13.96 -17.67
C ALA A 79 2.92 -14.50 -18.68
N SER A 80 2.51 -13.67 -19.64
CA SER A 80 1.79 -14.14 -20.81
C SER A 80 2.59 -15.34 -21.29
N LYS A 81 2.01 -16.53 -21.19
CA LYS A 81 2.51 -17.67 -21.94
C LYS A 81 2.25 -17.32 -23.40
N GLU A 82 3.09 -16.48 -23.99
CA GLU A 82 3.29 -16.51 -25.43
C GLU A 82 3.81 -17.91 -25.69
N THR A 83 2.87 -18.75 -26.12
CA THR A 83 3.12 -20.12 -26.51
C THR A 83 3.91 -20.02 -27.80
N GLN A 84 5.21 -20.36 -27.75
CA GLN A 84 6.01 -20.62 -28.94
C GLN A 84 5.60 -21.95 -29.57
#